data_AF-A0A139WXM9-F1
#
_entry.id   AF-A0A139WXM9-F1
#
_cell.length_a   1.000
_cell.length_b   1.000
_cell.length_c   1.000
_cell.angle_alpha   90.00
_cell.angle_beta   90.00
_cell.angle_gamma   90.00
#
_symmetry.space_group_name_H-M   'P 1'
#
loop_
_entity.id
_entity.type
_entity.pdbx_description
1 polymer ?
#
loop_
_entity_poly.entity_id
_entity_poly.type
_entity_poly.pdbx_seq_one_letter_code
_entity_poly.pdbx_strand_id
1 'polypeptide(L)'
;MWLKYGVDKNGALVSIEDVPKGKTPLQCPYCGTSLTAKKGKIKEHHFAHSEETCRAVAATNREIPVLPLYENFNLQLSGKEFDRLKLLWREFGSKNQIIMRELIFTSFLYRELVQEKPGFNPPVYEFTKLGKIPFGGLPPVHFNQVQEPLLLKKLSDLEEKTERAQLINLSNLPELLVDLRIYRTQLKRILSTTLYYLIIQGDDKIFHKIGVTQRSVDERIEEIQRDLKKYFQTVNIQVLGSWVHRGNVEKYFKHRYQEFNHPIGTLTEYYNFNTEDAKIVLRDLQQMKPKVLSQAELNILYTQIE
;
A
#
# COMPACT_ATOMS: atom_id res chain seq x y z
N MET A 1 9.11 -1.79 -13.19
CA MET A 1 8.41 -2.36 -12.02
C MET A 1 8.92 -3.78 -11.79
N TRP A 2 8.96 -4.27 -10.56
CA TRP A 2 9.59 -5.56 -10.25
C TRP A 2 8.58 -6.69 -9.98
N LEU A 3 8.98 -7.94 -10.25
CA LEU A 3 8.18 -9.14 -9.95
C LEU A 3 8.14 -9.39 -8.44
N LYS A 4 6.94 -9.29 -7.83
CA LYS A 4 6.75 -9.45 -6.37
C LYS A 4 6.20 -10.80 -5.95
N TYR A 5 5.82 -11.65 -6.90
CA TYR A 5 5.26 -12.97 -6.63
C TYR A 5 5.99 -14.05 -7.42
N GLY A 6 6.25 -15.18 -6.77
CA GLY A 6 6.65 -16.44 -7.40
C GLY A 6 5.58 -17.49 -7.15
N VAL A 7 5.66 -18.60 -7.88
CA VAL A 7 4.73 -19.74 -7.75
C VAL A 7 5.45 -20.88 -7.05
N ASP A 8 4.82 -21.50 -6.06
CA ASP A 8 5.35 -22.69 -5.40
C ASP A 8 5.02 -23.99 -6.17
N LYS A 9 5.47 -25.14 -5.65
CA LYS A 9 5.21 -26.46 -6.26
C LYS A 9 3.73 -26.85 -6.34
N ASN A 10 2.88 -26.22 -5.56
CA ASN A 10 1.44 -26.47 -5.53
C ASN A 10 0.68 -25.49 -6.43
N GLY A 11 1.40 -24.62 -7.16
CA GLY A 11 0.81 -23.58 -7.97
C GLY A 11 0.43 -22.32 -7.19
N ALA A 12 0.67 -22.23 -5.88
CA ALA A 12 0.26 -21.06 -5.08
C ALA A 12 1.20 -19.87 -5.27
N LEU A 13 0.65 -18.67 -5.37
CA LEU A 13 1.43 -17.43 -5.44
C LEU A 13 1.96 -17.05 -4.05
N VAL A 14 3.29 -16.91 -3.96
CA VAL A 14 4.02 -16.54 -2.75
C VAL A 14 4.62 -15.16 -2.92
N SER A 15 4.34 -14.26 -1.98
CA SER A 15 4.88 -12.89 -1.98
C SER A 15 6.38 -12.90 -1.67
N ILE A 16 7.11 -11.96 -2.28
CA ILE A 16 8.51 -11.70 -1.94
C ILE A 16 8.66 -11.41 -0.44
N GLU A 17 7.69 -10.78 0.20
CA GLU A 17 7.74 -10.45 1.63
C GLU A 17 7.82 -11.70 2.52
N ASP A 18 7.26 -12.83 2.07
CA ASP A 18 7.13 -14.06 2.89
C ASP A 18 8.33 -15.01 2.75
N VAL A 19 9.29 -14.70 1.88
CA VAL A 19 10.47 -15.55 1.66
C VAL A 19 11.76 -14.92 2.19
N PRO A 20 12.72 -15.73 2.67
CA PRO A 20 14.04 -15.21 2.99
C PRO A 20 14.78 -14.75 1.73
N LYS A 21 15.82 -13.94 1.92
CA LYS A 21 16.71 -13.52 0.83
C LYS A 21 17.49 -14.73 0.28
N GLY A 22 17.68 -14.78 -1.03
CA GLY A 22 18.55 -15.77 -1.68
C GLY A 22 17.80 -16.71 -2.62
N LYS A 23 18.36 -17.91 -2.86
CA LYS A 23 17.75 -18.93 -3.71
C LYS A 23 16.43 -19.39 -3.12
N THR A 24 15.42 -19.60 -3.96
CA THR A 24 14.11 -20.09 -3.54
C THR A 24 13.68 -21.27 -4.41
N PRO A 25 12.75 -22.11 -3.94
CA PRO A 25 12.12 -23.13 -4.78
C PRO A 25 11.03 -22.57 -5.69
N LEU A 26 10.86 -21.25 -5.75
CA LEU A 26 9.75 -20.61 -6.46
C LEU A 26 10.08 -20.45 -7.95
N GLN A 27 9.02 -20.50 -8.76
CA GLN A 27 9.08 -20.33 -10.20
C GLN A 27 8.42 -19.03 -10.64
N CYS A 28 8.86 -18.49 -11.78
CA CYS A 28 8.25 -17.32 -12.40
C CYS A 28 6.82 -17.65 -12.84
N PRO A 29 5.80 -16.87 -12.44
CA PRO A 29 4.42 -17.16 -12.82
C PRO A 29 4.16 -17.02 -14.33
N TYR A 30 5.06 -16.35 -15.06
CA TYR A 30 4.92 -16.14 -16.50
C TYR A 30 5.62 -17.22 -17.35
N CYS A 31 6.77 -17.73 -16.91
CA CYS A 31 7.60 -18.63 -17.72
C CYS A 31 8.06 -19.92 -17.03
N GLY A 32 7.76 -20.11 -15.74
CA GLY A 32 8.13 -21.31 -14.98
C GLY A 32 9.60 -21.40 -14.54
N THR A 33 10.47 -20.48 -14.95
CA THR A 33 11.90 -20.50 -14.59
C THR A 33 12.13 -20.16 -13.10
N SER A 34 13.18 -20.72 -12.50
CA SER A 34 13.53 -20.53 -11.09
C SER A 34 13.84 -19.07 -10.72
N LEU A 35 13.37 -18.67 -9.55
CA LEU A 35 13.53 -17.33 -9.01
C LEU A 35 14.54 -17.25 -7.86
N THR A 36 15.14 -16.08 -7.71
CA THR A 36 15.98 -15.69 -6.57
C THR A 36 15.35 -14.47 -5.89
N ALA A 37 15.15 -14.55 -4.58
CA ALA A 37 14.63 -13.44 -3.77
C ALA A 37 15.74 -12.39 -3.54
N LYS A 38 15.58 -11.22 -4.14
CA LYS A 38 16.46 -10.06 -3.98
C LYS A 38 15.86 -9.12 -2.93
N LYS A 39 16.41 -9.17 -1.73
CA LYS A 39 16.08 -8.25 -0.63
C LYS A 39 17.28 -7.41 -0.23
N GLY A 40 17.08 -6.11 -0.07
CA GLY A 40 18.12 -5.14 0.27
C GLY A 40 17.53 -3.85 0.82
N LYS A 41 18.41 -2.89 1.12
CA LYS A 41 18.03 -1.58 1.68
C LYS A 41 17.73 -0.52 0.62
N ILE A 42 18.21 -0.72 -0.61
CA ILE A 42 18.18 0.31 -1.68
C ILE A 42 17.04 0.06 -2.67
N LYS A 43 16.95 -1.16 -3.22
CA LYS A 43 15.92 -1.52 -4.19
C LYS A 43 14.74 -2.17 -3.49
N GLU A 44 13.55 -1.96 -4.03
CA GLU A 44 12.35 -2.71 -3.65
C GLU A 44 12.64 -4.21 -3.67
N HIS A 45 12.06 -4.94 -2.71
CA HIS A 45 12.21 -6.38 -2.65
C HIS A 45 11.50 -6.98 -3.85
N HIS A 46 12.19 -7.86 -4.56
CA HIS A 46 11.64 -8.51 -5.75
C HIS A 46 12.25 -9.89 -5.99
N PHE A 47 11.59 -10.65 -6.84
CA PHE A 47 12.16 -11.83 -7.46
C PHE A 47 12.90 -11.46 -8.74
N ALA A 48 14.11 -11.99 -8.88
CA ALA A 48 14.85 -12.00 -10.13
C ALA A 48 14.88 -13.42 -10.68
N HIS A 49 14.91 -13.57 -12.00
CA HIS A 49 15.23 -14.86 -12.61
C HIS A 49 16.64 -15.28 -12.20
N SER A 50 16.83 -16.57 -11.94
CA SER A 50 18.15 -17.12 -11.61
C SER A 50 19.06 -17.20 -12.85
N GLU A 51 18.44 -17.18 -14.02
CA GLU A 51 19.05 -17.17 -15.35
C GLU A 51 18.58 -15.92 -16.13
N GLU A 52 18.21 -16.07 -17.39
CA GLU A 52 17.69 -14.98 -18.21
C GLU A 52 16.30 -14.51 -17.76
N THR A 53 16.08 -13.20 -17.80
CA THR A 53 14.77 -12.61 -17.48
C THR A 53 13.84 -12.77 -18.66
N CYS A 54 12.67 -13.39 -18.44
CA CYS A 54 11.70 -13.61 -19.50
C CYS A 54 11.11 -12.31 -20.06
N ARG A 55 10.65 -12.36 -21.32
CA ARG A 55 10.07 -11.21 -22.03
C ARG A 55 8.93 -10.55 -21.26
N ALA A 56 8.06 -11.33 -20.62
CA ALA A 56 6.92 -10.82 -19.85
C ALA A 56 7.35 -9.89 -18.70
N VAL A 57 8.51 -10.14 -18.09
CA VAL A 57 9.05 -9.30 -17.01
C VAL A 57 10.00 -8.23 -17.52
N ALA A 58 10.73 -8.49 -18.61
CA ALA A 58 11.72 -7.55 -19.17
C ALA A 58 11.11 -6.42 -20.01
N ALA A 59 9.89 -6.59 -20.53
CA ALA A 59 9.27 -5.64 -21.44
C ALA A 59 9.07 -4.25 -20.80
N THR A 60 9.72 -3.23 -21.34
CA THR A 60 9.69 -1.85 -20.84
C THR A 60 8.32 -1.17 -20.96
N ASN A 61 7.47 -1.65 -21.88
CA ASN A 61 6.12 -1.17 -22.11
C ASN A 61 5.04 -1.96 -21.33
N ARG A 62 5.46 -2.91 -20.48
CA ARG A 62 4.55 -3.71 -19.66
C ARG A 62 4.79 -3.43 -18.18
N GLU A 63 3.70 -3.25 -17.45
CA GLU A 63 3.73 -3.15 -16.00
C GLU A 63 3.02 -4.36 -15.40
N ILE A 64 3.71 -5.07 -14.50
CA ILE A 64 3.10 -6.10 -13.67
C ILE A 64 2.02 -5.42 -12.80
N PRO A 65 0.79 -5.94 -12.72
CA PRO A 65 -0.26 -5.28 -11.95
C PRO A 65 0.12 -5.12 -10.47
N VAL A 66 -0.14 -3.93 -9.93
CA VAL A 66 -0.05 -3.64 -8.51
C VAL A 66 -1.32 -2.97 -8.02
N LEU A 67 -1.58 -3.07 -6.72
CA LEU A 67 -2.65 -2.32 -6.05
C LEU A 67 -2.41 -0.80 -6.18
N PRO A 68 -3.36 -0.05 -6.75
CA PRO A 68 -3.31 1.41 -6.74
C PRO A 68 -3.08 1.99 -5.34
N LEU A 69 -2.16 2.95 -5.24
CA LEU A 69 -1.86 3.68 -3.99
C LEU A 69 -1.49 2.79 -2.79
N TYR A 70 -0.89 1.61 -3.01
CA TYR A 70 -0.52 0.72 -1.89
C TYR A 70 0.93 0.93 -1.43
N GLU A 71 1.87 1.00 -2.37
CA GLU A 71 3.31 1.13 -2.05
C GLU A 71 3.93 2.41 -2.57
N ASN A 72 3.29 3.01 -3.58
CA ASN A 72 3.75 4.23 -4.18
C ASN A 72 2.64 5.28 -4.15
N PHE A 73 2.88 6.36 -3.41
CA PHE A 73 1.96 7.46 -3.21
C PHE A 73 2.29 8.67 -4.11
N ASN A 74 3.29 8.58 -4.99
CA ASN A 74 3.74 9.68 -5.85
C ASN A 74 2.86 9.92 -7.08
N LEU A 75 1.80 9.11 -7.29
CA LEU A 75 0.84 9.23 -8.39
C LEU A 75 1.47 9.19 -9.80
N GLN A 76 2.60 8.48 -9.94
CA GLN A 76 3.37 8.40 -11.19
C GLN A 76 3.78 9.79 -11.73
N LEU A 77 3.99 10.76 -10.83
CA LEU A 77 4.53 12.06 -11.19
C LEU A 77 6.02 11.93 -11.49
N SER A 78 6.49 12.65 -12.51
CA SER A 78 7.93 12.84 -12.71
C SER A 78 8.54 13.60 -11.52
N GLY A 79 9.85 13.47 -11.29
CA GLY A 79 10.51 14.19 -10.18
C GLY A 79 10.24 15.70 -10.19
N LYS A 80 10.29 16.32 -11.38
CA LYS A 80 9.98 17.75 -11.55
C LYS A 80 8.52 18.10 -11.22
N GLU A 81 7.57 17.26 -11.61
CA GLU A 81 6.16 17.48 -11.28
C GLU A 81 5.91 17.29 -9.77
N PHE A 82 6.53 16.28 -9.17
CA PHE A 82 6.43 16.02 -7.74
C PHE A 82 6.99 17.18 -6.91
N ASP A 83 8.18 17.69 -7.25
CA ASP A 83 8.79 18.81 -6.54
C ASP A 83 7.93 20.09 -6.60
N ARG A 84 7.31 20.34 -7.77
CA ARG A 84 6.38 21.46 -7.93
C ARG A 84 5.12 21.29 -7.11
N LEU A 85 4.51 20.10 -7.14
CA LEU A 85 3.32 19.80 -6.33
C LEU A 85 3.66 19.92 -4.83
N LYS A 86 4.85 19.48 -4.42
CA LYS A 86 5.36 19.59 -3.05
C LYS A 86 5.49 21.05 -2.60
N LEU A 87 5.98 21.93 -3.48
CA LEU A 87 6.05 23.36 -3.18
C LEU A 87 4.65 23.94 -2.97
N LEU A 88 3.69 23.64 -3.85
CA LEU A 88 2.30 24.08 -3.70
C LEU A 88 1.67 23.55 -2.41
N TRP A 89 1.94 22.29 -2.05
CA TRP A 89 1.48 21.70 -0.81
C TRP A 89 2.02 22.47 0.40
N ARG A 90 3.34 22.70 0.46
CA ARG A 90 3.98 23.39 1.58
C ARG A 90 3.50 24.83 1.73
N GLU A 91 3.38 25.56 0.62
CA GLU A 91 3.03 26.98 0.69
C GLU A 91 1.55 27.20 0.95
N PHE A 92 0.68 26.36 0.39
CA PHE A 92 -0.77 26.57 0.43
C PHE A 92 -1.53 25.40 1.06
N GLY A 93 -1.34 24.18 0.54
CA GLY A 93 -2.14 23.01 0.89
C GLY A 93 -2.12 22.63 2.37
N SER A 94 -0.92 22.56 2.98
CA SER A 94 -0.74 22.21 4.39
C SER A 94 -1.26 23.29 5.35
N LYS A 95 -1.42 24.52 4.86
CA LYS A 95 -1.97 25.66 5.60
C LYS A 95 -3.47 25.87 5.31
N ASN A 96 -4.07 24.99 4.51
CA ASN A 96 -5.46 25.08 4.04
C ASN A 96 -5.77 26.43 3.33
N GLN A 97 -4.79 26.95 2.59
CA GLN A 97 -4.91 28.18 1.80
C GLN A 97 -5.27 27.89 0.34
N ILE A 98 -5.91 28.87 -0.30
CA ILE A 98 -6.27 28.83 -1.73
C ILE A 98 -5.03 29.06 -2.61
N ILE A 99 -5.04 28.50 -3.81
CA ILE A 99 -3.95 28.59 -4.80
C ILE A 99 -4.43 29.40 -5.99
N MET A 100 -3.64 30.38 -6.42
CA MET A 100 -3.95 31.20 -7.60
C MET A 100 -3.75 30.40 -8.89
N ARG A 101 -4.58 30.64 -9.92
CA ARG A 101 -4.56 29.89 -11.19
C ARG A 101 -3.18 29.88 -11.85
N GLU A 102 -2.45 30.99 -11.78
CA GLU A 102 -1.15 31.18 -12.42
C GLU A 102 -0.06 30.27 -11.86
N LEU A 103 -0.28 29.74 -10.64
CA LEU A 103 0.64 28.81 -9.98
C LEU A 103 0.34 27.34 -10.31
N ILE A 104 -0.81 27.06 -10.96
CA ILE A 104 -1.27 25.69 -11.25
C ILE A 104 -0.79 25.23 -12.62
N PHE A 105 -0.17 24.05 -12.64
CA PHE A 105 0.16 23.35 -13.87
C PHE A 105 -1.07 22.64 -14.43
N THR A 106 -1.28 22.75 -15.74
CA THR A 106 -2.40 22.08 -16.44
C THR A 106 -2.41 20.56 -16.22
N SER A 107 -1.23 19.93 -16.07
CA SER A 107 -1.14 18.49 -15.78
C SER A 107 -1.72 18.12 -14.42
N PHE A 108 -1.70 19.03 -13.43
CA PHE A 108 -2.32 18.79 -12.12
C PHE A 108 -3.85 18.85 -12.18
N LEU A 109 -4.41 19.67 -13.06
CA LEU A 109 -5.85 19.72 -13.32
C LEU A 109 -6.31 18.46 -14.06
N TYR A 110 -5.61 18.08 -15.14
CA TYR A 110 -5.93 16.88 -15.92
C TYR A 110 -5.86 15.59 -15.09
N ARG A 111 -4.95 15.55 -14.10
CA ARG A 111 -4.80 14.42 -13.16
C ARG A 111 -5.66 14.56 -11.89
N GLU A 112 -6.53 15.57 -11.83
CA GLU A 112 -7.44 15.82 -10.69
C GLU A 112 -6.72 15.93 -9.33
N LEU A 113 -5.51 16.49 -9.31
CA LEU A 113 -4.73 16.69 -8.07
C LEU A 113 -5.14 17.97 -7.34
N VAL A 114 -5.63 18.94 -8.11
CA VAL A 114 -6.21 20.19 -7.63
C VAL A 114 -7.54 20.42 -8.34
N GLN A 115 -8.45 21.11 -7.67
CA GLN A 115 -9.77 21.46 -8.19
C GLN A 115 -10.03 22.94 -7.96
N GLU A 116 -10.88 23.52 -8.81
CA GLU A 116 -11.36 24.88 -8.61
C GLU A 116 -12.24 24.94 -7.34
N LYS A 117 -12.06 25.99 -6.55
CA LYS A 117 -12.89 26.26 -5.38
C LYS A 117 -14.08 27.12 -5.80
N PRO A 118 -15.33 26.63 -5.64
CA PRO A 118 -16.50 27.39 -6.03
C PRO A 118 -16.61 28.72 -5.27
N GLY A 119 -17.16 29.74 -5.93
CA GLY A 119 -17.50 31.03 -5.30
C GLY A 119 -16.41 32.09 -5.31
N PHE A 120 -15.36 31.93 -6.13
CA PHE A 120 -14.28 32.92 -6.28
C PHE A 120 -14.19 33.44 -7.71
N ASN A 121 -14.00 34.76 -7.87
CA ASN A 121 -13.67 35.40 -9.14
C ASN A 121 -12.55 36.43 -8.87
N PRO A 122 -11.33 36.25 -9.40
CA PRO A 122 -10.90 35.20 -10.34
C PRO A 122 -10.90 33.78 -9.72
N PRO A 123 -10.89 32.71 -10.55
CA PRO A 123 -10.86 31.32 -10.08
C PRO A 123 -9.65 31.02 -9.19
N VAL A 124 -9.89 30.32 -8.09
CA VAL A 124 -8.84 29.85 -7.16
C VAL A 124 -8.97 28.34 -6.97
N TYR A 125 -7.89 27.69 -6.53
CA TYR A 125 -7.77 26.24 -6.50
C TYR A 125 -7.44 25.72 -5.12
N GLU A 126 -7.80 24.48 -4.86
CA GLU A 126 -7.43 23.73 -3.66
C GLU A 126 -7.04 22.29 -4.03
N PHE A 127 -6.32 21.62 -3.13
CA PHE A 127 -5.96 20.21 -3.34
C PHE A 127 -7.18 19.30 -3.21
N THR A 128 -7.36 18.41 -4.18
CA THR A 128 -8.33 17.30 -4.06
C THR A 128 -7.86 16.29 -3.01
N LYS A 129 -8.72 15.33 -2.65
CA LYS A 129 -8.30 14.21 -1.79
C LYS A 129 -7.13 13.45 -2.42
N LEU A 130 -7.17 13.20 -3.74
CA LEU A 130 -6.10 12.51 -4.46
C LEU A 130 -4.78 13.29 -4.39
N GLY A 131 -4.80 14.60 -4.62
CA GLY A 131 -3.60 15.45 -4.57
C GLY A 131 -2.95 15.58 -3.19
N LYS A 132 -3.68 15.25 -2.10
CA LYS A 132 -3.14 15.25 -0.72
C LYS A 132 -2.32 13.99 -0.39
N ILE A 133 -2.58 12.89 -1.09
CA ILE A 133 -1.97 11.57 -0.80
C ILE A 133 -0.43 11.57 -0.90
N PRO A 134 0.21 12.19 -1.92
CA PRO A 134 1.67 12.26 -2.03
C PRO A 134 2.38 12.81 -0.78
N PHE A 135 1.69 13.63 0.01
CA PHE A 135 2.25 14.30 1.18
C PHE A 135 1.72 13.75 2.50
N GLY A 136 0.98 12.64 2.45
CA GLY A 136 0.34 12.09 3.64
C GLY A 136 -0.72 13.03 4.22
N GLY A 137 -1.24 13.99 3.45
CA GLY A 137 -2.10 15.06 3.94
C GLY A 137 -3.54 14.64 4.24
N LEU A 138 -3.89 13.37 4.00
CA LEU A 138 -5.24 12.86 4.10
C LEU A 138 -5.39 11.90 5.29
N PRO A 139 -6.40 12.05 6.17
CA PRO A 139 -6.68 11.04 7.20
C PRO A 139 -7.04 9.67 6.60
N PRO A 140 -6.80 8.54 7.31
CA PRO A 140 -7.06 7.19 6.81
C PRO A 140 -8.48 6.95 6.28
N VAL A 141 -9.50 7.53 6.93
CA VAL A 141 -10.90 7.43 6.47
C VAL A 141 -11.09 7.99 5.07
N HIS A 142 -10.47 9.13 4.76
CA HIS A 142 -10.57 9.77 3.45
C HIS A 142 -9.66 9.10 2.42
N PHE A 143 -8.52 8.55 2.85
CA PHE A 143 -7.67 7.73 1.99
C PHE A 143 -8.41 6.49 1.47
N ASN A 144 -9.13 5.78 2.34
CA ASN A 144 -9.95 4.64 1.93
C ASN A 144 -11.01 5.02 0.89
N GLN A 145 -11.64 6.20 1.03
CA GLN A 145 -12.62 6.70 0.06
C GLN A 145 -12.02 6.94 -1.33
N VAL A 146 -10.72 7.23 -1.42
CA VAL A 146 -10.02 7.38 -2.70
C VAL A 146 -9.51 6.03 -3.21
N GLN A 147 -8.89 5.23 -2.36
CA GLN A 147 -8.21 4.01 -2.78
C GLN A 147 -9.19 2.89 -3.15
N GLU A 148 -10.24 2.64 -2.35
CA GLU A 148 -11.13 1.49 -2.55
C GLU A 148 -11.75 1.44 -3.97
N PRO A 149 -12.32 2.55 -4.51
CA PRO A 149 -12.82 2.55 -5.88
C PRO A 149 -11.74 2.26 -6.92
N LEU A 150 -10.50 2.73 -6.71
CA LEU A 150 -9.39 2.46 -7.62
C LEU A 150 -8.98 0.99 -7.60
N LEU A 151 -9.01 0.33 -6.44
CA LEU A 151 -8.73 -1.10 -6.33
C LEU A 151 -9.74 -1.92 -7.15
N LEU A 152 -11.03 -1.61 -7.02
CA LEU A 152 -12.10 -2.32 -7.73
C LEU A 152 -12.11 -1.99 -9.23
N LYS A 153 -11.88 -0.74 -9.60
CA LYS A 153 -11.77 -0.36 -11.01
C LYS A 153 -10.62 -1.11 -11.70
N LYS A 154 -9.46 -1.18 -11.05
CA LYS A 154 -8.32 -1.92 -11.59
C LYS A 154 -8.59 -3.43 -11.69
N LEU A 155 -9.36 -4.01 -10.77
CA LEU A 155 -9.81 -5.40 -10.86
C LEU A 155 -10.67 -5.60 -12.11
N SER A 156 -11.74 -4.80 -12.26
CA SER A 156 -12.67 -4.88 -13.41
C SER A 156 -11.93 -4.67 -14.73
N ASP A 157 -11.00 -3.71 -14.81
CA ASP A 157 -10.20 -3.50 -16.02
C ASP A 157 -9.34 -4.71 -16.41
N LEU A 158 -8.85 -5.50 -15.44
CA LEU A 158 -8.08 -6.71 -15.71
C LEU A 158 -8.98 -7.89 -16.10
N GLU A 159 -10.14 -8.01 -15.46
CA GLU A 159 -11.15 -9.02 -15.78
C GLU A 159 -11.67 -8.84 -17.20
N GLU A 160 -12.13 -7.63 -17.54
CA GLU A 160 -12.61 -7.28 -18.89
C GLU A 160 -11.56 -7.52 -19.98
N LYS A 161 -10.29 -7.18 -19.70
CA LYS A 161 -9.17 -7.44 -20.63
C LYS A 161 -8.97 -8.94 -20.86
N THR A 162 -9.07 -9.74 -19.81
CA THR A 162 -8.89 -11.19 -19.87
C THR A 162 -10.04 -11.85 -20.61
N GLU A 163 -11.29 -11.49 -20.28
CA GLU A 163 -12.49 -11.98 -20.96
C GLU A 163 -12.47 -11.65 -22.45
N ARG A 164 -12.15 -10.41 -22.81
CA ARG A 164 -12.03 -10.00 -24.21
C ARG A 164 -10.95 -10.79 -24.94
N ALA A 165 -9.79 -11.00 -24.32
CA ALA A 165 -8.70 -11.76 -24.91
C ALA A 165 -9.07 -13.22 -25.14
N GLN A 166 -9.84 -13.81 -24.21
CA GLN A 166 -10.36 -15.17 -24.33
C GLN A 166 -11.37 -15.30 -25.48
N LEU A 167 -12.32 -14.36 -25.59
CA LEU A 167 -13.35 -14.38 -26.64
C LEU A 167 -12.75 -14.34 -28.06
N ILE A 168 -11.64 -13.60 -28.25
CA ILE A 168 -11.00 -13.46 -29.56
C ILE A 168 -9.72 -14.30 -29.70
N ASN A 169 -9.45 -15.21 -28.76
CA ASN A 169 -8.29 -16.11 -28.74
C ASN A 169 -6.94 -15.40 -28.95
N LEU A 170 -6.70 -14.30 -28.21
CA LEU A 170 -5.43 -13.59 -28.29
C LEU A 170 -4.28 -14.46 -27.76
N SER A 171 -3.14 -14.39 -28.45
CA SER A 171 -1.93 -15.14 -28.08
C SER A 171 -1.33 -14.74 -26.72
N ASN A 172 -1.65 -13.54 -26.20
CA ASN A 172 -1.20 -13.07 -24.89
C ASN A 172 -2.15 -13.41 -23.73
N LEU A 173 -3.23 -14.18 -23.97
CA LEU A 173 -4.16 -14.61 -22.93
C LEU A 173 -3.48 -15.24 -21.70
N PRO A 174 -2.49 -16.14 -21.83
CA PRO A 174 -1.83 -16.72 -20.66
C PRO A 174 -1.19 -15.67 -19.75
N GLU A 175 -0.59 -14.63 -20.32
CA GLU A 175 0.04 -13.57 -19.54
C GLU A 175 -0.99 -12.66 -18.86
N LEU A 176 -2.16 -12.45 -19.48
CA LEU A 176 -3.27 -11.69 -18.89
C LEU A 176 -3.91 -12.44 -17.72
N LEU A 177 -4.05 -13.76 -17.84
CA LEU A 177 -4.50 -14.63 -16.75
C LEU A 177 -3.56 -14.55 -15.54
N VAL A 178 -2.25 -14.57 -15.78
CA VAL A 178 -1.24 -14.40 -14.73
C VAL A 178 -1.34 -13.01 -14.08
N ASP A 179 -1.49 -11.95 -14.87
CA ASP A 179 -1.68 -10.59 -14.38
C ASP A 179 -2.90 -10.47 -13.46
N LEU A 180 -4.04 -11.02 -13.88
CA LEU A 180 -5.25 -11.07 -13.08
C LEU A 180 -5.04 -11.87 -11.77
N ARG A 181 -4.39 -13.03 -11.86
CA ARG A 181 -4.09 -13.89 -10.70
C ARG A 181 -3.20 -13.20 -9.67
N ILE A 182 -2.15 -12.51 -10.12
CA ILE A 182 -1.26 -11.70 -9.28
C ILE A 182 -2.05 -10.57 -8.61
N TYR A 183 -2.91 -9.88 -9.35
CA TYR A 183 -3.70 -8.77 -8.80
C TYR A 183 -4.72 -9.26 -7.75
N ARG A 184 -5.47 -10.33 -8.07
CA ARG A 184 -6.42 -10.97 -7.15
C ARG A 184 -5.73 -11.44 -5.87
N THR A 185 -4.52 -11.99 -5.98
CA THR A 185 -3.71 -12.42 -4.82
C THR A 185 -3.32 -11.24 -3.93
N GLN A 186 -2.88 -10.12 -4.51
CA GLN A 186 -2.58 -8.91 -3.76
C GLN A 186 -3.80 -8.37 -3.03
N LEU A 187 -4.95 -8.29 -3.73
CA LEU A 187 -6.20 -7.82 -3.15
C LEU A 187 -6.67 -8.75 -2.02
N LYS A 188 -6.63 -10.07 -2.24
CA LYS A 188 -6.93 -11.07 -1.20
C LYS A 188 -6.06 -10.87 0.03
N ARG A 189 -4.76 -10.61 -0.14
CA ARG A 189 -3.83 -10.40 0.99
C ARG A 189 -4.29 -9.24 1.87
N ILE A 190 -4.57 -8.06 1.31
CA ILE A 190 -4.98 -6.89 2.12
C ILE A 190 -6.36 -7.08 2.76
N LEU A 191 -7.27 -7.79 2.08
CA LEU A 191 -8.59 -8.13 2.61
C LEU A 191 -8.51 -9.19 3.70
N SER A 192 -7.62 -10.17 3.60
CA SER A 192 -7.45 -11.25 4.59
C SER A 192 -6.79 -10.80 5.90
N THR A 193 -6.35 -9.55 6.00
CA THR A 193 -5.62 -9.05 7.17
C THR A 193 -6.41 -8.08 8.02
N THR A 194 -6.17 -8.14 9.33
CA THR A 194 -6.62 -7.17 10.32
C THR A 194 -5.50 -6.17 10.58
N LEU A 195 -5.80 -4.88 10.43
CA LEU A 195 -4.96 -3.77 10.88
C LEU A 195 -5.09 -3.64 12.40
N TYR A 196 -4.00 -3.44 13.12
CA TYR A 196 -4.03 -3.16 14.56
C TYR A 196 -3.18 -1.94 14.90
N TYR A 197 -3.59 -1.23 15.93
CA TYR A 197 -2.84 -0.10 16.51
C TYR A 197 -2.66 -0.32 18.01
N LEU A 198 -1.40 -0.23 18.46
CA LEU A 198 -1.00 -0.54 19.82
C LEU A 198 -0.37 0.69 20.48
N ILE A 199 -0.60 0.81 21.78
CA ILE A 199 0.28 1.55 22.68
C ILE A 199 1.14 0.55 23.44
N ILE A 200 2.41 0.89 23.60
CA ILE A 200 3.45 0.03 24.16
C ILE A 200 4.17 0.84 25.21
N GLN A 201 4.14 0.38 26.46
CA GLN A 201 4.96 0.90 27.53
C GLN A 201 6.16 -0.03 27.71
N GLY A 202 7.35 0.48 27.35
CA GLY A 202 8.63 -0.19 27.52
C GLY A 202 9.47 0.58 28.53
N ASP A 203 9.64 0.01 29.73
CA ASP A 203 10.20 0.72 30.88
C ASP A 203 9.45 2.05 31.12
N ASP A 204 10.16 3.18 31.18
CA ASP A 204 9.57 4.51 31.37
C ASP A 204 9.19 5.21 30.05
N LYS A 205 9.20 4.49 28.92
CA LYS A 205 8.93 5.05 27.59
C LYS A 205 7.64 4.52 27.00
N ILE A 206 6.95 5.39 26.25
CA ILE A 206 5.74 5.05 25.51
C ILE A 206 6.05 5.08 24.02
N PHE A 207 5.66 4.01 23.34
CA PHE A 207 5.75 3.87 21.90
C PHE A 207 4.38 3.49 21.34
N HIS A 208 4.21 3.74 20.05
CA HIS A 208 3.05 3.27 19.31
C HIS A 208 3.49 2.38 18.16
N LYS A 209 2.63 1.43 17.81
CA LYS A 209 2.89 0.51 16.71
C LYS A 209 1.64 0.34 15.87
N ILE A 210 1.80 0.41 14.56
CA ILE A 210 0.82 -0.08 13.60
C ILE A 210 1.34 -1.36 12.94
N GLY A 211 0.42 -2.21 12.51
CA GLY A 211 0.76 -3.38 11.70
C GLY A 211 -0.48 -4.11 11.22
N VAL A 212 -0.26 -5.12 10.40
CA VAL A 212 -1.30 -6.02 9.90
C VAL A 212 -0.99 -7.46 10.30
N THR A 213 -2.02 -8.28 10.43
CA THR A 213 -1.90 -9.71 10.70
C THR A 213 -3.03 -10.49 10.02
N GLN A 214 -2.74 -11.70 9.52
CA GLN A 214 -3.76 -12.67 9.11
C GLN A 214 -4.18 -13.58 10.27
N ARG A 215 -3.40 -13.58 11.36
CA ARG A 215 -3.67 -14.33 12.60
C ARG A 215 -4.50 -13.49 13.57
N SER A 216 -4.84 -14.03 14.73
CA SER A 216 -5.41 -13.24 15.81
C SER A 216 -4.46 -12.10 16.21
N VAL A 217 -5.04 -10.98 16.70
CA VAL A 217 -4.24 -9.86 17.20
C VAL A 217 -3.47 -10.29 18.45
N ASP A 218 -4.04 -11.17 19.27
CA ASP A 218 -3.43 -11.67 20.50
C ASP A 218 -2.14 -12.48 20.23
N GLU A 219 -2.18 -13.43 19.29
CA GLU A 219 -0.97 -14.16 18.86
C GLU A 219 0.14 -13.21 18.38
N ARG A 220 -0.27 -12.13 17.68
CA ARG A 220 0.68 -11.13 17.19
C ARG A 220 1.26 -10.28 18.33
N ILE A 221 0.49 -9.99 19.37
CA ILE A 221 0.97 -9.27 20.57
C ILE A 221 2.04 -10.08 21.29
N GLU A 222 1.85 -11.40 21.44
CA GLU A 222 2.85 -12.24 22.10
C GLU A 222 4.20 -12.23 21.37
N GLU A 223 4.19 -12.26 20.03
CA GLU A 223 5.39 -12.12 19.22
C GLU A 223 6.08 -10.77 19.44
N ILE A 224 5.30 -9.69 19.40
CA ILE A 224 5.80 -8.33 19.60
C ILE A 224 6.43 -8.22 21.00
N GLN A 225 5.80 -8.80 22.02
CA GLN A 225 6.32 -8.79 23.38
C GLN A 225 7.65 -9.57 23.47
N ARG A 226 7.76 -10.74 22.82
CA ARG A 226 9.01 -11.51 22.75
C ARG A 226 10.13 -10.71 22.08
N ASP A 227 9.84 -9.97 21.02
CA ASP A 227 10.83 -9.14 20.34
C ASP A 227 11.27 -7.93 21.16
N LEU A 228 10.35 -7.29 21.88
CA LEU A 228 10.64 -6.11 22.70
C LEU A 228 11.40 -6.42 23.98
N LYS A 229 11.24 -7.61 24.56
CA LYS A 229 12.00 -8.07 25.74
C LYS A 229 13.52 -8.12 25.52
N LYS A 230 13.98 -8.03 24.26
CA LYS A 230 15.40 -7.90 23.92
C LYS A 230 15.95 -6.50 24.20
N TYR A 231 15.08 -5.50 24.34
CA TYR A 231 15.42 -4.08 24.43
C TYR A 231 14.95 -3.41 25.73
N PHE A 232 13.91 -3.95 26.38
CA PHE A 232 13.30 -3.39 27.59
C PHE A 232 13.15 -4.46 28.67
N GLN A 233 13.26 -4.06 29.94
CA GLN A 233 13.08 -4.97 31.07
C GLN A 233 11.59 -5.28 31.29
N THR A 234 10.77 -4.25 31.16
CA THR A 234 9.32 -4.33 31.30
C THR A 234 8.65 -3.94 29.99
N VAL A 235 7.64 -4.71 29.59
CA VAL A 235 6.87 -4.45 28.36
C VAL A 235 5.40 -4.71 28.64
N ASN A 236 4.59 -3.67 28.57
CA ASN A 236 3.14 -3.72 28.57
C ASN A 236 2.60 -3.23 27.22
N ILE A 237 1.68 -3.99 26.64
CA ILE A 237 1.10 -3.72 25.32
C ILE A 237 -0.42 -3.66 25.49
N GLN A 238 -1.02 -2.56 25.02
CA GLN A 238 -2.46 -2.41 24.95
C GLN A 238 -2.89 -2.19 23.50
N VAL A 239 -3.93 -2.90 23.09
CA VAL A 239 -4.60 -2.68 21.80
C VAL A 239 -5.49 -1.44 21.92
N LEU A 240 -5.19 -0.41 21.13
CA LEU A 240 -6.03 0.79 21.04
C LEU A 240 -7.11 0.64 19.96
N GLY A 241 -6.90 -0.20 18.96
CA GLY A 241 -7.90 -0.52 17.95
C GLY A 241 -7.47 -1.64 17.02
N SER A 242 -8.47 -2.30 16.43
CA SER A 242 -8.29 -3.28 15.37
C SER A 242 -9.37 -3.10 14.30
N TRP A 243 -8.99 -3.28 13.03
CA TRP A 243 -9.88 -3.08 11.89
C TRP A 243 -9.69 -4.22 10.89
N VAL A 244 -10.69 -5.09 10.81
CA VAL A 244 -10.71 -6.24 9.89
C VAL A 244 -10.80 -5.75 8.44
N HIS A 245 -10.13 -6.44 7.53
CA HIS A 245 -10.07 -6.14 6.09
C HIS A 245 -9.47 -4.76 5.76
N ARG A 246 -8.60 -4.22 6.63
CA ARG A 246 -7.94 -2.90 6.46
C ARG A 246 -6.43 -3.01 6.22
N GLY A 247 -5.96 -4.11 5.65
CA GLY A 247 -4.55 -4.29 5.32
C GLY A 247 -3.96 -3.23 4.39
N ASN A 248 -4.82 -2.58 3.60
CA ASN A 248 -4.46 -1.54 2.65
C ASN A 248 -3.93 -0.25 3.33
N VAL A 249 -4.31 0.00 4.59
CA VAL A 249 -4.04 1.26 5.29
C VAL A 249 -2.61 1.34 5.83
N GLU A 250 -1.99 0.22 6.18
CA GLU A 250 -0.72 0.18 6.90
C GLU A 250 0.38 1.02 6.23
N LYS A 251 0.60 0.83 4.92
CA LYS A 251 1.67 1.53 4.19
C LYS A 251 1.39 3.02 4.06
N TYR A 252 0.12 3.41 3.92
CA TYR A 252 -0.25 4.82 3.88
C TYR A 252 -0.09 5.48 5.26
N PHE A 253 -0.40 4.77 6.34
CA PHE A 253 -0.10 5.25 7.70
C PHE A 253 1.39 5.51 7.88
N LYS A 254 2.25 4.56 7.44
CA LYS A 254 3.70 4.72 7.48
C LYS A 254 4.17 5.95 6.71
N HIS A 255 3.62 6.17 5.53
CA HIS A 255 3.89 7.35 4.71
C HIS A 255 3.45 8.66 5.39
N ARG A 256 2.23 8.70 5.93
CA ARG A 256 1.66 9.89 6.60
C ARG A 256 2.41 10.29 7.86
N TYR A 257 2.80 9.32 8.69
CA TYR A 257 3.42 9.57 9.98
C TYR A 257 4.92 9.25 9.99
N GLN A 258 5.58 9.27 8.82
CA GLN A 258 6.99 8.91 8.69
C GLN A 258 7.91 9.76 9.58
N GLU A 259 7.56 11.02 9.84
CA GLU A 259 8.36 11.94 10.67
C GLU A 259 8.38 11.52 12.16
N PHE A 260 7.42 10.71 12.58
CA PHE A 260 7.33 10.16 13.95
C PHE A 260 7.95 8.77 14.07
N ASN A 261 8.51 8.22 12.98
CA ASN A 261 9.09 6.90 12.99
C ASN A 261 10.27 6.84 13.97
N HIS A 262 10.24 5.83 14.84
CA HIS A 262 11.23 5.63 15.89
C HIS A 262 11.65 4.16 15.94
N PRO A 263 12.65 3.74 15.15
CA PRO A 263 13.14 2.37 15.15
C PRO A 263 13.71 1.96 16.51
N ILE A 264 13.42 0.72 16.94
CA ILE A 264 13.97 0.10 18.15
C ILE A 264 14.89 -1.04 17.72
N GLY A 265 16.20 -0.76 17.66
CA GLY A 265 17.17 -1.69 17.09
C GLY A 265 16.87 -2.02 15.63
N THR A 266 16.59 -3.29 15.34
CA THR A 266 16.18 -3.73 13.98
C THR A 266 14.68 -3.59 13.70
N LEU A 267 13.89 -3.17 14.69
CA LEU A 267 12.44 -3.07 14.58
C LEU A 267 12.05 -1.67 14.08
N THR A 268 11.60 -1.56 12.83
CA THR A 268 11.36 -0.26 12.17
C THR A 268 9.93 0.26 12.28
N GLU A 269 9.03 -0.51 12.89
CA GLU A 269 7.58 -0.32 12.81
C GLU A 269 6.99 0.39 14.04
N TYR A 270 7.76 1.28 14.66
CA TYR A 270 7.46 1.93 15.93
C TYR A 270 7.46 3.45 15.77
N TYR A 271 6.69 4.13 16.61
CA TYR A 271 6.45 5.56 16.54
C TYR A 271 6.54 6.20 17.90
N ASN A 272 7.12 7.41 17.94
CA ASN A 272 7.15 8.25 19.12
C ASN A 272 6.26 9.48 18.89
N PHE A 273 5.02 9.40 19.39
CA PHE A 273 4.07 10.50 19.37
C PHE A 273 4.05 11.18 20.73
N ASN A 274 3.98 12.52 20.75
CA ASN A 274 3.60 13.20 21.99
C ASN A 274 2.12 12.93 22.31
N THR A 275 1.68 13.35 23.50
CA THR A 275 0.31 13.10 23.99
C THR A 275 -0.78 13.64 23.06
N GLU A 276 -0.55 14.76 22.38
CA GLU A 276 -1.55 15.37 21.51
C GLU A 276 -1.59 14.70 20.14
N ASP A 277 -0.43 14.44 19.55
CA ASP A 277 -0.30 13.71 18.29
C ASP A 277 -0.89 12.30 18.41
N ALA A 278 -0.66 11.60 19.53
CA ALA A 278 -1.21 10.27 19.78
C ALA A 278 -2.75 10.27 19.77
N LYS A 279 -3.39 11.31 20.34
CA LYS A 279 -4.85 11.48 20.31
C LYS A 279 -5.36 11.73 18.90
N ILE A 280 -4.66 12.57 18.13
CA ILE A 280 -5.01 12.87 16.72
C ILE A 280 -4.92 11.59 15.89
N VAL A 281 -3.84 10.84 16.02
CA VAL A 281 -3.61 9.57 15.31
C VAL A 281 -4.70 8.54 15.64
N LEU A 282 -5.03 8.37 16.93
CA LEU A 282 -6.08 7.45 17.35
C LEU A 282 -7.44 7.88 16.79
N ARG A 283 -7.76 9.17 16.85
CA ARG A 283 -9.00 9.71 16.28
C ARG A 283 -9.09 9.48 14.77
N ASP A 284 -8.00 9.73 14.03
CA ASP A 284 -7.89 9.52 12.59
C ASP A 284 -8.19 8.06 12.20
N LEU A 285 -7.71 7.11 13.00
CA LEU A 285 -7.97 5.68 12.81
C LEU A 285 -9.40 5.29 13.20
N GLN A 286 -9.92 5.80 14.33
CA GLN A 286 -11.28 5.50 14.81
C GLN A 286 -12.39 6.02 13.88
N GLN A 287 -12.10 7.05 13.08
CA GLN A 287 -13.03 7.54 12.04
C GLN A 287 -13.22 6.55 10.88
N MET A 288 -12.35 5.54 10.72
CA MET A 288 -12.54 4.51 9.71
C MET A 288 -13.76 3.65 10.05
N LYS A 289 -14.77 3.69 9.19
CA LYS A 289 -15.92 2.78 9.29
C LYS A 289 -15.45 1.33 9.13
N PRO A 290 -16.12 0.36 9.80
CA PRO A 290 -15.96 -1.06 9.50
C PRO A 290 -16.03 -1.30 7.99
N LYS A 291 -15.09 -2.09 7.45
CA LYS A 291 -15.07 -2.40 6.03
C LYS A 291 -16.20 -3.37 5.73
N VAL A 292 -17.15 -2.93 4.91
CA VAL A 292 -18.13 -3.81 4.28
C VAL A 292 -17.54 -4.29 2.95
N LEU A 293 -17.47 -5.61 2.77
CA LEU A 293 -16.99 -6.21 1.54
C LEU A 293 -18.09 -6.23 0.50
N SER A 294 -17.77 -5.76 -0.71
CA SER A 294 -18.60 -5.96 -1.90
C SER A 294 -18.61 -7.42 -2.34
N GLN A 295 -19.55 -7.80 -3.20
CA GLN A 295 -19.59 -9.17 -3.73
C GLN A 295 -18.30 -9.56 -4.46
N ALA A 296 -17.71 -8.62 -5.21
CA ALA A 296 -16.43 -8.85 -5.87
C ALA A 296 -15.32 -9.18 -4.85
N GLU A 297 -15.23 -8.42 -3.75
CA GLU A 297 -14.25 -8.66 -2.69
C GLU A 297 -14.50 -9.98 -1.95
N LEU A 298 -15.75 -10.34 -1.69
CA LEU A 298 -16.12 -11.63 -1.11
C LEU A 298 -15.68 -12.79 -2.02
N ASN A 299 -15.91 -12.68 -3.32
CA ASN A 299 -15.47 -13.67 -4.30
C ASN A 299 -13.94 -13.83 -4.26
N ILE A 300 -13.18 -12.73 -4.19
CA ILE A 300 -11.72 -12.79 -4.06
C ILE A 300 -11.27 -13.47 -2.76
N LEU A 301 -11.97 -13.19 -1.65
CA LEU A 301 -11.59 -13.72 -0.34
C LEU A 301 -11.85 -15.23 -0.23
N TYR A 302 -13.02 -15.69 -0.70
CA TYR A 302 -13.50 -17.05 -0.46
C TYR A 302 -13.34 -18.01 -1.64
N THR A 303 -13.14 -17.52 -2.85
CA THR A 303 -12.81 -18.41 -3.99
C THR A 303 -11.34 -18.82 -3.89
N GLN A 304 -11.06 -20.10 -4.14
CA GLN A 304 -9.69 -20.52 -4.39
C GLN A 304 -9.21 -19.81 -5.66
N ILE A 305 -8.11 -19.06 -5.56
CA ILE A 305 -7.51 -18.43 -6.72
C ILE A 305 -6.80 -19.57 -7.46
N GLU A 306 -7.49 -20.17 -8.42
CA GLU A 306 -6.91 -21.17 -9.33
C GLU A 306 -5.73 -20.58 -10.10
#